data_AF-A0A8E0VEB8-F1
#
_entry.id   AF-A0A8E0VEB8-F1
#
_cell.length_a   1.000
_cell.length_b   1.000
_cell.length_c   1.000
_cell.angle_alpha   90.00
_cell.angle_beta   90.00
_cell.angle_gamma   90.00
#
_symmetry.space_group_name_H-M   'P 1'
#
loop_
_entity.id
_entity.type
_entity.pdbx_description
1 polymer ?
#
loop_
_entity_poly.entity_id
_entity_poly.type
_entity_poly.pdbx_seq_one_letter_code
_entity_poly.pdbx_strand_id
1 'polypeptide(L)'
;MELGEHVKTCRMLCERLSQQWPQFALDGTQNIWIVKPGAKSRGRGIVCYDKLDEMLTVVQTGFLFGEARFVVQKYIENPLLIHKTKFDIRQWFLVTDWAPLTVWWYKVCYLRFCSQEFTLDDFSEAVHLSNNSIQHKYGNGPRSSELPEENMWYLSQFQDWLR
;
A
#
# COMPACT_ATOMS: atom_id res chain seq x y z
N MET A 1 20.76 -2.32 -34.73
CA MET A 1 20.09 -3.63 -34.86
C MET A 1 19.93 -4.29 -33.49
N GLU A 2 20.99 -4.38 -32.70
CA GLU A 2 21.06 -5.06 -31.39
C GLU A 2 20.07 -4.56 -30.32
N LEU A 3 19.86 -3.23 -30.19
CA LEU A 3 18.89 -2.67 -29.23
C LEU A 3 17.45 -3.16 -29.50
N GLY A 4 17.09 -3.36 -30.77
CA GLY A 4 15.76 -3.83 -31.16
C GLY A 4 15.51 -5.28 -30.74
N GLU A 5 16.53 -6.12 -30.78
CA GLU A 5 16.45 -7.52 -30.36
C GLU A 5 16.32 -7.64 -28.84
N HIS A 6 17.06 -6.83 -28.09
CA HIS A 6 16.91 -6.78 -26.63
C HIS A 6 15.52 -6.31 -26.21
N VAL A 7 14.98 -5.24 -26.83
CA VAL A 7 13.62 -4.77 -26.53
C VAL A 7 12.58 -5.86 -26.82
N LYS A 8 12.70 -6.56 -27.95
CA LYS A 8 11.79 -7.65 -28.31
C LYS A 8 11.85 -8.80 -27.29
N THR A 9 13.05 -9.16 -26.87
CA THR A 9 13.28 -10.21 -25.87
C THR A 9 12.71 -9.81 -24.51
N CYS A 10 12.98 -8.58 -24.04
CA CYS A 10 12.45 -8.09 -22.77
C CYS A 10 10.91 -8.06 -22.76
N ARG A 11 10.26 -7.60 -23.83
CA ARG A 11 8.79 -7.61 -23.93
C ARG A 11 8.23 -9.02 -23.83
N MET A 12 8.78 -9.95 -24.61
CA MET A 12 8.37 -11.36 -24.56
C MET A 12 8.55 -11.96 -23.16
N LEU A 13 9.65 -11.67 -22.48
CA LEU A 13 9.88 -12.15 -21.11
C LEU A 13 8.88 -11.53 -20.12
N CYS A 14 8.63 -10.22 -20.19
CA CYS A 14 7.65 -9.54 -19.35
C CYS A 14 6.23 -10.07 -19.57
N GLU A 15 5.83 -10.34 -20.81
CA GLU A 15 4.53 -10.95 -21.13
C GLU A 15 4.39 -12.36 -20.54
N ARG A 16 5.46 -13.15 -20.58
CA ARG A 16 5.47 -14.48 -19.95
C ARG A 16 5.44 -14.39 -18.43
N LEU A 17 6.14 -13.44 -17.84
CA LEU A 17 6.15 -13.21 -16.40
C LEU A 17 4.79 -12.75 -15.91
N SER A 18 4.12 -11.83 -16.61
CA SER A 18 2.80 -11.32 -16.20
C SER A 18 1.71 -12.39 -16.18
N GLN A 19 1.86 -13.44 -17.00
CA GLN A 19 0.95 -14.59 -16.99
C GLN A 19 1.14 -15.51 -15.78
N GLN A 20 2.32 -15.51 -15.15
CA GLN A 20 2.68 -16.40 -14.04
C GLN A 20 2.81 -15.68 -12.70
N TRP A 21 2.91 -14.35 -12.71
CA TRP A 21 3.16 -13.52 -11.54
C TRP A 21 1.97 -12.60 -11.26
N PRO A 22 1.06 -12.97 -10.33
CA PRO A 22 -0.18 -12.22 -10.09
C PRO A 22 0.01 -10.76 -9.66
N GLN A 23 1.19 -10.41 -9.11
CA GLN A 23 1.50 -9.06 -8.64
C GLN A 23 2.21 -8.20 -9.70
N PHE A 24 2.32 -8.67 -10.95
CA PHE A 24 3.22 -8.08 -11.95
C PHE A 24 2.89 -6.61 -12.25
N ALA A 25 1.59 -6.33 -12.40
CA ALA A 25 1.12 -4.98 -12.64
C ALA A 25 1.19 -4.05 -11.42
N LEU A 26 1.35 -4.62 -10.20
CA LEU A 26 1.38 -3.89 -8.92
C LEU A 26 2.79 -3.51 -8.49
N ASP A 27 3.78 -4.33 -8.83
CA ASP A 27 5.13 -4.27 -8.26
C ASP A 27 5.96 -3.08 -8.74
N GLY A 28 5.61 -2.46 -9.87
CA GLY A 28 6.41 -1.38 -10.46
C GLY A 28 7.83 -1.81 -10.81
N THR A 29 8.77 -0.87 -10.81
CA THR A 29 10.17 -1.12 -11.20
C THR A 29 11.18 -0.50 -10.24
N GLN A 30 10.73 0.20 -9.20
CA GLN A 30 11.63 0.87 -8.25
C GLN A 30 12.09 -0.06 -7.13
N ASN A 31 11.57 -1.30 -7.09
CA ASN A 31 11.93 -2.31 -6.12
C ASN A 31 11.70 -1.82 -4.67
N ILE A 32 10.55 -1.20 -4.45
CA ILE A 32 10.18 -0.64 -3.15
C ILE A 32 9.57 -1.74 -2.29
N TRP A 33 9.96 -1.74 -1.01
CA TRP A 33 9.50 -2.65 0.03
C TRP A 33 9.06 -1.86 1.25
N ILE A 34 8.01 -2.33 1.91
CA ILE A 34 7.49 -1.73 3.14
C ILE A 34 7.89 -2.59 4.34
N VAL A 35 8.60 -1.97 5.28
CA VAL A 35 9.09 -2.62 6.50
C VAL A 35 8.13 -2.32 7.64
N LYS A 36 7.63 -3.37 8.29
CA LYS A 36 6.58 -3.30 9.31
C LYS A 36 7.04 -3.96 10.61
N PRO A 37 7.10 -3.23 11.74
CA PRO A 37 7.39 -3.83 13.05
C PRO A 37 6.20 -4.67 13.54
N GLY A 38 6.46 -5.91 13.96
CA GLY A 38 5.42 -6.93 14.21
C GLY A 38 4.54 -6.72 15.43
N ALA A 39 4.98 -5.93 16.42
CA ALA A 39 4.23 -5.67 17.66
C ALA A 39 3.71 -4.23 17.77
N LYS A 40 3.66 -3.47 16.67
CA LYS A 40 3.12 -2.11 16.64
C LYS A 40 1.78 -2.06 15.90
N SER A 41 1.05 -0.96 16.12
CA SER A 41 -0.24 -0.68 15.50
C SER A 41 -0.31 0.81 15.13
N ARG A 42 -1.37 1.21 14.43
CA ARG A 42 -1.65 2.61 14.06
C ARG A 42 -0.65 3.23 13.07
N GLY A 43 0.03 2.40 12.27
CA GLY A 43 1.02 2.85 11.28
C GLY A 43 2.40 3.18 11.86
N ARG A 44 2.61 3.03 13.17
CA ARG A 44 3.86 3.46 13.82
C ARG A 44 5.06 2.63 13.39
N GLY A 45 6.10 3.32 12.93
CA GLY A 45 7.38 2.72 12.52
C GLY A 45 7.31 1.96 11.20
N ILE A 46 6.25 2.16 10.40
CA ILE A 46 6.16 1.60 9.06
C ILE A 46 6.84 2.57 8.09
N VAL A 47 7.81 2.08 7.33
CA VAL A 47 8.58 2.90 6.39
C VAL A 47 8.80 2.12 5.10
N CYS A 48 8.81 2.83 3.96
CA CYS A 48 9.17 2.26 2.66
C CYS A 48 10.66 2.47 2.39
N TYR A 49 11.28 1.49 1.75
CA TYR A 49 12.68 1.50 1.35
C TYR A 49 12.81 0.90 -0.06
N ASP A 50 13.76 1.41 -0.84
CA ASP A 50 14.11 0.92 -2.18
C ASP A 50 15.52 0.29 -2.22
N LYS A 51 16.30 0.43 -1.14
CA LYS A 51 17.64 -0.17 -1.01
C LYS A 51 17.68 -1.28 0.02
N LEU A 52 18.26 -2.41 -0.38
CA LEU A 52 18.40 -3.60 0.46
C LEU A 52 19.23 -3.33 1.72
N ASP A 53 20.36 -2.63 1.60
CA ASP A 53 21.28 -2.41 2.72
C ASP A 53 20.67 -1.52 3.81
N GLU A 54 19.87 -0.52 3.42
CA GLU A 54 19.11 0.32 4.35
C GLU A 54 18.08 -0.49 5.13
N MET A 55 17.33 -1.37 4.44
CA MET A 55 16.38 -2.27 5.10
C MET A 55 17.06 -3.24 6.07
N LEU A 56 18.17 -3.86 5.67
CA LEU A 56 18.90 -4.80 6.52
C LEU A 56 19.45 -4.10 7.76
N THR A 57 19.96 -2.88 7.61
CA THR A 57 20.45 -2.07 8.73
C THR A 57 19.35 -1.80 9.75
N VAL A 58 18.16 -1.39 9.29
CA VAL A 58 17.00 -1.09 10.15
C VAL A 58 16.51 -2.34 10.88
N VAL A 59 16.40 -3.47 10.19
CA VAL A 59 15.94 -4.73 10.81
C VAL A 59 16.96 -5.23 11.84
N GLN A 60 18.26 -5.15 11.53
CA GLN A 60 19.33 -5.58 12.45
C GLN A 60 19.43 -4.68 13.67
N THR A 61 19.42 -3.35 13.49
CA THR A 61 19.45 -2.40 14.61
C THR A 61 18.19 -2.53 15.48
N GLY A 62 17.01 -2.63 14.87
CA GLY A 62 15.76 -2.86 15.61
C GLY A 62 15.84 -4.11 16.49
N PHE A 63 16.44 -5.20 16.00
CA PHE A 63 16.68 -6.40 16.80
C PHE A 63 17.63 -6.14 17.98
N LEU A 64 18.72 -5.39 17.76
CA LEU A 64 19.68 -5.05 18.83
C LEU A 64 19.06 -4.18 19.93
N PHE A 65 18.10 -3.31 19.59
CA PHE A 65 17.40 -2.43 20.54
C PHE A 65 16.13 -3.06 21.14
N GLY A 66 15.91 -4.37 20.95
CA GLY A 66 14.78 -5.08 21.53
C GLY A 66 13.44 -4.79 20.87
N GLU A 67 13.42 -4.24 19.65
CA GLU A 67 12.20 -4.18 18.86
C GLU A 67 11.78 -5.60 18.41
N ALA A 68 10.47 -5.78 18.25
CA ALA A 68 9.89 -7.03 17.79
C ALA A 68 10.34 -7.40 16.37
N ARG A 69 10.09 -8.66 15.98
CA ARG A 69 10.28 -9.16 14.61
C ARG A 69 9.67 -8.22 13.58
N PHE A 70 10.36 -8.00 12.47
CA PHE A 70 9.87 -7.23 11.34
C PHE A 70 9.27 -8.14 10.27
N VAL A 71 8.33 -7.60 9.49
CA VAL A 71 7.92 -8.15 8.20
C VAL A 71 8.36 -7.17 7.13
N VAL A 72 9.10 -7.69 6.14
CA VAL A 72 9.42 -6.98 4.91
C VAL A 72 8.47 -7.49 3.84
N GLN A 73 7.70 -6.60 3.23
CA GLN A 73 6.68 -6.95 2.24
C GLN A 73 6.88 -6.10 0.99
N LYS A 74 6.73 -6.69 -0.21
CA LYS A 74 6.80 -5.94 -1.46
C LYS A 74 5.75 -4.83 -1.43
N TYR A 75 6.17 -3.61 -1.70
CA TYR A 75 5.27 -2.47 -1.75
C TYR A 75 4.53 -2.47 -3.09
N ILE A 76 3.22 -2.17 -3.05
CA ILE A 76 2.41 -1.95 -4.24
C ILE A 76 2.75 -0.55 -4.76
N GLU A 77 3.58 -0.50 -5.80
CA GLU A 77 4.08 0.73 -6.43
C GLU A 77 3.04 1.33 -7.38
N ASN A 78 2.19 0.49 -7.97
CA ASN A 78 1.12 0.91 -8.87
C ASN A 78 -0.27 0.59 -8.27
N PRO A 79 -0.68 1.27 -7.18
CA PRO A 79 -2.00 1.09 -6.60
C PRO A 79 -3.08 1.75 -7.47
N LEU A 80 -4.33 1.33 -7.31
CA LEU A 80 -5.46 2.13 -7.77
C LEU A 80 -5.46 3.47 -7.02
N LEU A 81 -5.57 4.56 -7.78
CA LEU A 81 -5.65 5.92 -7.24
C LEU A 81 -7.02 6.51 -7.58
N ILE A 82 -7.56 7.27 -6.63
CA ILE A 82 -8.76 8.08 -6.85
C ILE A 82 -8.30 9.53 -6.72
N HIS A 83 -8.49 10.30 -7.78
CA HIS A 83 -7.96 11.66 -7.91
C HIS A 83 -6.48 11.77 -7.53
N LYS A 84 -5.66 10.82 -8.04
CA LYS A 84 -4.22 10.69 -7.75
C LYS A 84 -3.85 10.44 -6.28
N THR A 85 -4.81 10.19 -5.40
CA THR A 85 -4.56 9.96 -3.98
C THR A 85 -4.70 8.47 -3.65
N LYS A 86 -3.73 7.94 -2.89
CA LYS A 86 -3.76 6.56 -2.39
C LYS A 86 -4.83 6.41 -1.32
N PHE A 87 -5.45 5.23 -1.28
CA PHE A 87 -6.41 4.88 -0.25
C PHE A 87 -6.31 3.40 0.14
N ASP A 88 -6.99 3.04 1.22
CA ASP A 88 -7.32 1.64 1.54
C ASP A 88 -8.82 1.49 1.83
N ILE A 89 -9.31 0.25 1.78
CA ILE A 89 -10.69 -0.09 2.15
C ILE A 89 -10.69 -0.76 3.53
N ARG A 90 -11.47 -0.21 4.46
CA ARG A 90 -11.79 -0.87 5.73
C ARG A 90 -13.07 -1.69 5.58
N GLN A 91 -12.88 -2.99 5.51
CA GLN A 91 -13.96 -3.97 5.50
C GLN A 91 -14.06 -4.67 6.86
N TRP A 92 -15.29 -4.93 7.31
CA TRP A 92 -15.56 -5.67 8.54
C TRP A 92 -16.07 -7.07 8.27
N PHE A 93 -15.64 -8.00 9.10
CA PHE A 93 -16.20 -9.34 9.22
C PHE A 93 -16.27 -9.73 10.70
N LEU A 94 -17.14 -10.67 11.04
CA LEU A 94 -17.29 -11.21 12.40
C LEU A 94 -17.13 -12.72 12.36
N VAL A 95 -16.29 -13.28 13.23
CA VAL A 95 -16.17 -14.74 13.42
C VAL A 95 -17.00 -15.13 14.64
N THR A 96 -17.92 -16.07 14.49
CA THR A 96 -18.79 -16.54 15.60
C THR A 96 -18.55 -17.97 16.01
N ASP A 97 -17.87 -18.75 15.18
CA ASP A 97 -17.54 -20.14 15.46
C ASP A 97 -16.25 -20.51 14.70
N TRP A 98 -15.51 -21.48 15.24
CA TRP A 98 -14.27 -22.02 14.68
C TRP A 98 -14.42 -23.47 14.20
N ALA A 99 -15.47 -24.18 14.65
CA ALA A 99 -15.69 -25.59 14.32
C ALA A 99 -17.20 -25.93 14.33
N PRO A 100 -17.94 -25.59 13.25
CA PRO A 100 -17.43 -25.14 11.95
C PRO A 100 -17.05 -23.66 11.93
N LEU A 101 -16.02 -23.30 11.15
CA LEU A 101 -15.65 -21.90 10.94
C LEU A 101 -16.85 -21.12 10.37
N THR A 102 -17.35 -20.16 11.14
CA THR A 102 -18.47 -19.30 10.75
C THR A 102 -18.02 -17.85 10.71
N VAL A 103 -18.03 -17.26 9.51
CA VAL A 103 -17.60 -15.88 9.24
C VAL A 103 -18.74 -15.09 8.61
N TRP A 104 -19.11 -13.97 9.23
CA TRP A 104 -20.12 -13.03 8.75
C TRP A 104 -19.44 -11.84 8.07
N TRP A 105 -19.86 -11.52 6.85
CA TRP A 105 -19.35 -10.36 6.10
C TRP A 105 -20.28 -9.15 6.28
N TYR A 106 -19.75 -8.03 6.77
CA TYR A 106 -20.56 -6.82 6.85
C TYR A 106 -20.71 -6.18 5.46
N LYS A 107 -21.93 -5.85 5.04
CA LYS A 107 -22.21 -5.43 3.67
C LYS A 107 -21.70 -4.02 3.32
N VAL A 108 -21.29 -3.25 4.33
CA VAL A 108 -20.82 -1.87 4.15
C VAL A 108 -19.34 -1.79 4.53
N CYS A 109 -18.60 -0.98 3.80
CA CYS A 109 -17.21 -0.62 4.11
C CYS A 109 -17.03 0.90 3.94
N TYR A 110 -15.84 1.38 4.25
CA TYR A 110 -15.43 2.76 3.95
C TYR A 110 -13.99 2.79 3.46
N LEU A 111 -13.66 3.80 2.67
CA LEU A 111 -12.32 4.07 2.18
C LEU A 111 -11.64 5.08 3.10
N ARG A 112 -10.31 4.98 3.20
CA ARG A 112 -9.47 5.93 3.93
C ARG A 112 -8.40 6.45 3.01
N PHE A 113 -8.37 7.75 2.81
CA PHE A 113 -7.43 8.42 1.92
C PHE A 113 -6.16 8.86 2.64
N CYS A 114 -5.06 8.89 1.91
CA CYS A 114 -3.88 9.67 2.28
C CYS A 114 -4.17 11.18 2.12
N SER A 115 -3.47 12.02 2.88
CA SER A 115 -3.63 13.48 2.86
C SER A 115 -2.91 14.15 1.69
N GLN A 116 -2.00 13.44 1.02
CA GLN A 116 -1.18 13.93 -0.10
C GLN A 116 -1.46 13.12 -1.38
N GLU A 117 -1.18 13.73 -2.54
CA GLU A 117 -1.15 12.98 -3.81
C GLU A 117 -0.07 11.89 -3.77
N PHE A 118 -0.34 10.77 -4.43
CA PHE A 118 0.59 9.64 -4.48
C PHE A 118 1.77 9.96 -5.40
N THR A 119 2.98 9.76 -4.88
CA THR A 119 4.23 9.76 -5.64
C THR A 119 5.16 8.69 -5.05
N LEU A 120 6.08 8.16 -5.86
CA LEU A 120 7.14 7.26 -5.39
C LEU A 120 8.44 8.01 -5.08
N ASP A 121 8.49 9.33 -5.30
CA ASP A 121 9.67 10.16 -5.01
C ASP A 121 9.75 10.60 -3.54
N ASP A 122 8.66 10.40 -2.77
CA ASP A 122 8.57 10.74 -1.35
C ASP A 122 7.95 9.58 -0.56
N PHE A 123 8.75 8.96 0.32
CA PHE A 123 8.32 7.84 1.17
C PHE A 123 7.64 8.27 2.48
N SER A 124 7.24 9.54 2.61
CA SER A 124 6.52 10.06 3.76
C SER A 124 5.25 9.28 4.10
N GLU A 125 4.98 9.13 5.40
CA GLU A 125 3.77 8.47 5.89
C GLU A 125 2.48 9.19 5.44
N ALA A 126 2.56 10.49 5.15
CA ALA A 126 1.44 11.29 4.64
C ALA A 126 0.99 10.86 3.23
N VAL A 127 1.93 10.39 2.39
CA VAL A 127 1.70 9.93 1.00
C VAL A 127 1.28 8.46 0.98
N HIS A 128 1.85 7.64 1.87
CA HIS A 128 1.79 6.19 1.72
C HIS A 128 0.98 5.42 2.78
N LEU A 129 0.65 6.02 3.93
CA LEU A 129 -0.06 5.32 5.01
C LEU A 129 -1.44 5.94 5.29
N SER A 130 -2.50 5.39 4.69
CA SER A 130 -3.91 5.81 4.87
C SER A 130 -4.51 5.55 6.27
N ASN A 131 -3.68 5.26 7.27
CA ASN A 131 -4.13 5.10 8.65
C ASN A 131 -4.62 6.45 9.20
N ASN A 132 -5.86 6.49 9.73
CA ASN A 132 -6.41 7.73 10.29
C ASN A 132 -5.52 8.33 11.41
N SER A 133 -4.91 7.47 12.23
CA SER A 133 -3.95 7.84 13.27
C SER A 133 -2.65 8.49 12.75
N ILE A 134 -2.33 8.26 11.48
CA ILE A 134 -1.21 8.91 10.79
C ILE A 134 -1.72 10.18 10.13
N GLN A 135 -2.79 10.08 9.35
CA GLN A 135 -3.29 11.17 8.53
C GLN A 135 -3.79 12.37 9.33
N HIS A 136 -4.31 12.18 10.55
CA HIS A 136 -4.64 13.31 11.45
C HIS A 136 -3.46 14.18 11.88
N LYS A 137 -2.21 13.74 11.68
CA LYS A 137 -1.02 14.56 11.94
C LYS A 137 -0.73 15.55 10.80
N TYR A 138 -1.36 15.37 9.65
CA TYR A 138 -1.06 16.09 8.41
C TYR A 138 -2.28 16.86 7.92
N GLY A 139 -2.06 18.07 7.42
CA GLY A 139 -3.06 18.78 6.63
C GLY A 139 -3.18 18.16 5.25
N ASN A 140 -4.35 18.33 4.63
CA ASN A 140 -4.57 17.93 3.25
C ASN A 140 -3.70 18.79 2.32
N GLY A 141 -2.92 18.14 1.47
CA GLY A 141 -2.07 18.79 0.49
C GLY A 141 -2.82 19.27 -0.76
N PRO A 142 -2.11 19.54 -1.86
CA PRO A 142 -2.70 19.97 -3.13
C PRO A 142 -3.34 18.79 -3.87
N ARG A 143 -4.32 18.15 -3.25
CA ARG A 143 -5.12 17.07 -3.81
C ARG A 143 -6.47 17.59 -4.33
N SER A 144 -7.19 16.77 -5.10
CA SER A 144 -8.49 17.15 -5.65
C SER A 144 -9.48 17.59 -4.58
N SER A 145 -10.24 18.66 -4.88
CA SER A 145 -11.35 19.14 -4.05
C SER A 145 -12.56 18.19 -4.04
N GLU A 146 -12.57 17.18 -4.90
CA GLU A 146 -13.59 16.12 -4.88
C GLU A 146 -13.35 15.10 -3.76
N LEU A 147 -12.15 15.11 -3.15
CA LEU A 147 -11.86 14.31 -1.97
C LEU A 147 -12.35 14.99 -0.68
N PRO A 148 -12.90 14.21 0.26
CA PRO A 148 -13.49 14.73 1.50
C PRO A 148 -12.41 15.19 2.47
N GLU A 149 -12.67 16.26 3.21
CA GLU A 149 -11.69 16.87 4.13
C GLU A 149 -11.27 15.90 5.25
N GLU A 150 -12.20 15.08 5.71
CA GLU A 150 -12.03 14.03 6.72
C GLU A 150 -11.31 12.78 6.21
N ASN A 151 -10.89 12.75 4.93
CA ASN A 151 -10.15 11.64 4.32
C ASN A 151 -10.89 10.30 4.31
N MET A 152 -12.23 10.30 4.23
CA MET A 152 -13.03 9.07 4.17
C MET A 152 -14.18 9.12 3.18
N TRP A 153 -14.33 8.04 2.39
CA TRP A 153 -15.54 7.80 1.60
C TRP A 153 -16.34 6.63 2.14
N TYR A 154 -17.66 6.74 2.07
CA TYR A 154 -18.57 5.61 2.23
C TYR A 154 -18.58 4.73 0.98
N LEU A 155 -19.01 3.48 1.14
CA LEU A 155 -19.13 2.52 0.04
C LEU A 155 -19.93 3.08 -1.16
N SER A 156 -21.00 3.84 -0.93
CA SER A 156 -21.81 4.42 -2.01
C SER A 156 -21.01 5.37 -2.90
N GLN A 157 -20.19 6.24 -2.31
CA GLN A 157 -19.35 7.18 -3.06
C GLN A 157 -18.33 6.45 -3.92
N PHE A 158 -17.74 5.37 -3.39
CA PHE A 158 -16.82 4.54 -4.15
C PHE A 158 -17.50 3.81 -5.30
N GLN A 159 -18.71 3.29 -5.09
CA GLN A 159 -19.50 2.65 -6.14
C GLN A 159 -19.89 3.63 -7.25
N ASP A 160 -20.28 4.85 -6.89
CA ASP A 160 -20.61 5.87 -7.86
C ASP A 160 -19.39 6.32 -8.66
N TRP A 161 -18.20 6.37 -8.04
CA TRP A 161 -16.93 6.66 -8.73
C TRP A 161 -16.49 5.56 -9.71
N LEU A 162 -16.82 4.30 -9.45
CA LEU A 162 -16.45 3.16 -10.31
C LEU A 162 -17.33 2.99 -11.56
N ARG A 163 -18.46 3.69 -11.64
CA ARG A 163 -19.40 3.61 -12.76
C ARG A 163 -18.95 4.50 -13.92
#